data_AF-A0AAJ3B7G5-F1
#
_entry.id   AF-A0AAJ3B7G5-F1
#
_cell.length_a   1.000
_cell.length_b   1.000
_cell.length_c   1.000
_cell.angle_alpha   90.00
_cell.angle_beta   90.00
_cell.angle_gamma   90.00
#
_symmetry.space_group_name_H-M   'P 1'
#
loop_
_entity.id
_entity.type
_entity.pdbx_description
1 polymer ?
#
loop_
_entity_poly.entity_id
_entity_poly.type
_entity_poly.pdbx_seq_one_letter_code
_entity_poly.pdbx_strand_id
1 'polypeptide(L)'
;MMELIRFDRAVSRFVPQPLTVDYRGTDGRARTYTPDGLIHYHHQETHLPPVLFEVKFREDFRKDWKTYLPKFRAAKAYCRDRGWRFLTTSKDPANYLSRLAAHYLTYSSRPIDR
;
A
#
# COMPACT_ATOMS: atom_id res chain seq x y z
N MET A 1 -14.61 -4.73 -8.19
CA MET A 1 -13.46 -4.54 -7.28
C MET A 1 -13.13 -3.07 -7.01
N MET A 2 -13.01 -2.22 -8.05
CA MET A 2 -12.56 -0.82 -7.90
C MET A 2 -13.60 0.20 -7.39
N GLU A 3 -14.89 -0.15 -7.31
CA GLU A 3 -15.92 0.83 -6.98
C GLU A 3 -15.94 1.18 -5.49
N LEU A 4 -15.70 0.22 -4.60
CA LEU A 4 -15.87 0.42 -3.16
C LEU A 4 -14.86 1.41 -2.55
N ILE A 5 -13.63 1.50 -3.11
CA ILE A 5 -12.57 2.41 -2.61
C ILE A 5 -12.93 3.88 -2.89
N ARG A 6 -13.66 4.18 -3.96
CA ARG A 6 -14.02 5.56 -4.32
C ARG A 6 -15.08 6.16 -3.40
N PHE A 7 -15.81 5.31 -2.66
CA PHE A 7 -16.87 5.73 -1.75
C PHE A 7 -16.42 5.82 -0.28
N ASP A 8 -15.19 5.43 0.03
CA ASP A 8 -14.63 5.64 1.36
C ASP A 8 -14.30 7.13 1.52
N ARG A 9 -14.99 7.81 2.43
CA ARG A 9 -14.86 9.26 2.65
C ARG A 9 -13.43 9.66 3.03
N ALA A 10 -12.65 8.74 3.61
CA ALA A 10 -11.25 8.99 3.93
C ALA A 10 -10.36 9.09 2.67
N VAL A 11 -10.78 8.50 1.55
CA VAL A 11 -9.98 8.38 0.33
C VAL A 11 -10.24 9.56 -0.60
N SER A 12 -9.19 10.32 -0.89
CA SER A 12 -9.25 11.43 -1.85
C SER A 12 -9.02 10.99 -3.28
N ARG A 13 -8.15 9.99 -3.49
CA ARG A 13 -7.83 9.51 -4.83
C ARG A 13 -7.35 8.06 -4.80
N PHE A 14 -7.80 7.30 -5.79
CA PHE A 14 -7.28 5.98 -6.11
C PHE A 14 -6.62 5.99 -7.49
N VAL A 15 -5.39 5.50 -7.59
CA VAL A 15 -4.63 5.41 -8.84
C VAL A 15 -4.18 3.95 -9.06
N PRO A 16 -4.75 3.25 -10.05
CA PRO A 16 -4.29 1.90 -10.40
C PRO A 16 -2.95 1.96 -11.12
N GLN A 17 -2.08 0.96 -10.86
CA GLN A 17 -0.78 0.82 -11.53
C GLN A 17 0.01 2.14 -11.66
N PRO A 18 0.23 2.82 -10.54
CA PRO A 18 0.51 4.27 -10.51
C PRO A 18 1.92 4.63 -10.95
N LEU A 19 2.84 3.67 -10.89
CA LEU A 19 4.26 3.89 -11.09
C LEU A 19 4.98 2.56 -11.34
N THR A 20 6.18 2.64 -11.90
CA THR A 20 7.09 1.50 -12.04
C THR A 20 8.26 1.67 -11.09
N VAL A 21 8.59 0.61 -10.36
CA VAL A 21 9.73 0.56 -9.44
C VAL A 21 10.81 -0.35 -10.00
N ASP A 22 12.02 0.19 -10.10
CA ASP A 22 13.22 -0.57 -10.43
C ASP A 22 13.70 -1.38 -9.23
N TYR A 23 14.13 -2.62 -9.49
CA TYR A 23 14.71 -3.48 -8.47
C TYR A 23 15.75 -4.43 -9.07
N ARG A 24 16.60 -4.98 -8.21
CA ARG A 24 17.51 -6.07 -8.59
C ARG A 24 16.93 -7.40 -8.17
N GLY A 25 16.82 -8.34 -9.10
CA GLY A 25 16.42 -9.72 -8.84
C GLY A 25 17.43 -10.45 -7.95
N THR A 26 17.06 -11.64 -7.48
CA THR A 26 17.99 -12.52 -6.73
C THR A 26 19.18 -12.98 -7.57
N ASP A 27 19.04 -12.94 -8.89
CA ASP A 27 20.09 -13.17 -9.89
C ASP A 27 20.96 -11.93 -10.16
N GLY A 28 20.74 -10.82 -9.44
CA GLY A 28 21.44 -9.56 -9.62
C GLY A 28 21.00 -8.75 -10.83
N ARG A 29 20.09 -9.27 -11.67
CA ARG A 29 19.63 -8.58 -12.89
C ARG A 29 18.68 -7.44 -12.55
N ALA A 30 18.79 -6.33 -13.28
CA ALA A 30 17.85 -5.23 -13.18
C ALA A 30 16.47 -5.67 -13.72
N ARG A 31 15.41 -5.33 -13.00
CA ARG A 31 14.03 -5.64 -13.32
C ARG A 31 13.14 -4.49 -12.89
N THR A 32 11.95 -4.44 -13.46
CA THR A 32 10.91 -3.47 -13.15
C THR A 32 9.67 -4.18 -12.67
N TYR A 33 8.91 -3.54 -11.78
CA TYR A 33 7.55 -3.98 -11.49
C TYR A 33 6.66 -2.79 -11.21
N THR A 34 5.38 -2.95 -11.52
CA THR A 34 4.34 -1.93 -11.34
C THR A 34 3.40 -2.42 -10.23
N PRO A 35 3.32 -1.74 -9.08
CA PRO A 35 2.41 -2.09 -8.00
C PRO A 35 0.95 -2.00 -8.43
N ASP A 36 0.04 -2.73 -7.79
CA ASP A 36 -1.37 -2.78 -8.19
C ASP A 36 -2.11 -1.44 -8.02
N GLY A 37 -1.74 -0.62 -7.02
CA GLY A 37 -2.37 0.69 -6.85
C GLY A 37 -1.75 1.58 -5.79
N LEU A 38 -2.15 2.86 -5.82
CA LEU A 38 -1.83 3.90 -4.84
C LEU A 38 -3.11 4.59 -4.38
N ILE A 39 -3.21 4.82 -3.09
CA ILE A 39 -4.31 5.55 -2.46
C ILE A 39 -3.75 6.81 -1.82
N HIS A 40 -4.43 7.91 -2.10
CA HIS A 40 -4.28 9.15 -1.37
C HIS A 40 -5.50 9.33 -0.46
N TYR A 41 -5.24 9.82 0.74
CA TYR A 41 -6.27 10.15 1.71
C TYR A 41 -6.52 11.65 1.75
N HIS A 42 -7.67 12.05 2.28
CA HIS A 42 -7.90 13.45 2.64
C HIS A 42 -7.02 13.80 3.84
N HIS A 43 -5.98 14.61 3.60
CA HIS A 43 -5.00 14.99 4.63
C HIS A 43 -5.66 15.72 5.80
N GLN A 44 -6.67 16.56 5.51
CA GLN A 44 -7.41 17.32 6.52
C GLN A 44 -8.27 16.45 7.44
N GLU A 45 -8.66 15.24 7.01
CA GLU A 45 -9.56 14.37 7.77
C GLU A 45 -8.84 13.27 8.53
N THR A 46 -7.69 12.82 8.03
CA THR A 46 -7.10 11.55 8.49
C THR A 46 -5.62 11.63 8.87
N HIS A 47 -4.88 12.66 8.41
CA HIS A 47 -3.42 12.73 8.47
C HIS A 47 -2.69 11.46 7.96
N LEU A 48 -3.37 10.62 7.16
CA LEU A 48 -2.81 9.37 6.69
C LEU A 48 -1.85 9.60 5.51
N PRO A 49 -0.65 8.99 5.52
CA PRO A 49 0.24 9.05 4.38
C PRO A 49 -0.35 8.25 3.21
N PRO A 50 0.01 8.61 1.96
CA PRO A 50 -0.35 7.80 0.81
C PRO A 50 0.10 6.34 0.97
N VAL A 51 -0.72 5.43 0.45
CA VAL A 51 -0.53 3.99 0.58
C VAL A 51 -0.39 3.37 -0.80
N LEU A 52 0.81 2.85 -1.09
CA LEU A 52 1.08 2.00 -2.23
C LEU A 52 0.80 0.55 -1.83
N PHE A 53 0.07 -0.21 -2.64
CA PHE A 53 -0.29 -1.58 -2.28
C PHE A 53 -0.08 -2.56 -3.43
N GLU A 54 0.11 -3.83 -3.03
CA GLU A 54 0.15 -4.99 -3.90
C GLU A 54 -0.83 -6.05 -3.38
N VAL A 55 -1.63 -6.62 -4.27
CA VAL A 55 -2.47 -7.78 -4.01
C VAL A 55 -1.68 -9.07 -4.32
N LYS A 56 -1.53 -9.93 -3.31
CA LYS A 56 -0.92 -11.26 -3.44
C LYS A 56 -1.61 -12.29 -2.57
N PHE A 57 -2.00 -13.40 -3.17
CA PHE A 57 -2.56 -14.55 -2.45
C PHE A 57 -1.49 -15.22 -1.58
N ARG A 58 -1.91 -15.68 -0.38
CA ARG A 58 -0.97 -16.23 0.63
C ARG A 58 -0.35 -17.54 0.16
N GLU A 59 -1.07 -18.34 -0.62
CA GLU A 59 -0.55 -19.60 -1.16
C GLU A 59 0.64 -19.35 -2.11
N ASP A 60 0.53 -18.34 -2.97
CA ASP A 60 1.59 -17.97 -3.93
C ASP A 60 2.78 -17.32 -3.23
N PHE A 61 2.53 -16.56 -2.17
CA PHE A 61 3.59 -15.84 -1.46
C PHE A 61 4.63 -16.78 -0.84
N ARG A 62 4.22 -17.95 -0.33
CA ARG A 62 5.16 -18.93 0.25
C ARG A 62 6.01 -19.62 -0.82
N LYS A 63 5.42 -19.92 -1.98
CA LYS A 63 6.10 -20.62 -3.08
C LYS A 63 7.15 -19.72 -3.75
N ASP A 64 6.81 -18.46 -3.97
CA ASP A 64 7.65 -17.53 -4.76
C ASP A 64 8.28 -16.40 -3.93
N TRP A 65 8.42 -16.60 -2.62
CA TRP A 65 8.90 -15.55 -1.70
C TRP A 65 10.24 -14.95 -2.15
N LYS A 66 11.16 -15.77 -2.69
CA LYS A 66 12.47 -15.34 -3.19
C LYS A 66 12.34 -14.37 -4.37
N THR A 67 11.32 -14.53 -5.20
CA THR A 67 11.04 -13.67 -6.34
C THR A 67 10.35 -12.37 -5.90
N TYR A 68 9.50 -12.44 -4.87
CA TYR A 68 8.74 -11.28 -4.40
C TYR A 68 9.50 -10.38 -3.42
N LEU A 69 10.44 -10.93 -2.65
CA LEU A 69 11.16 -10.16 -1.65
C LEU A 69 11.95 -8.97 -2.23
N PRO A 70 12.70 -9.11 -3.34
CA PRO A 70 13.48 -8.01 -3.88
C PRO A 70 12.60 -6.86 -4.38
N LYS A 71 11.49 -7.17 -5.07
CA LYS A 71 10.53 -6.15 -5.50
C LYS A 71 9.87 -5.44 -4.32
N PHE A 72 9.47 -6.15 -3.26
CA PHE A 72 8.84 -5.54 -2.08
C PHE A 72 9.81 -4.70 -1.26
N ARG A 73 11.09 -5.08 -1.22
CA ARG A 73 12.13 -4.24 -0.62
C ARG A 73 12.28 -2.93 -1.40
N ALA A 74 12.32 -2.99 -2.72
CA ALA A 74 12.35 -1.79 -3.56
C ALA A 74 11.09 -0.92 -3.36
N ALA A 75 9.90 -1.53 -3.30
CA ALA A 75 8.64 -0.84 -2.99
C ALA A 75 8.71 -0.05 -1.68
N LYS A 76 9.18 -0.73 -0.62
CA LYS A 76 9.28 -0.16 0.71
C LYS A 76 10.27 0.99 0.74
N ALA A 77 11.43 0.83 0.09
CA ALA A 77 12.41 1.91 -0.04
C ALA A 77 11.82 3.11 -0.78
N TYR A 78 11.21 2.87 -1.95
CA TYR A 78 10.55 3.89 -2.75
C TYR A 78 9.49 4.68 -1.95
N CYS A 79 8.68 3.97 -1.15
CA CYS A 79 7.66 4.58 -0.31
C CYS A 79 8.27 5.38 0.85
N ARG A 80 9.23 4.80 1.57
CA ARG A 80 9.90 5.45 2.71
C ARG A 80 10.48 6.80 2.30
N ASP A 81 11.16 6.86 1.16
CA ASP A 81 11.81 8.08 0.67
C ASP A 81 10.81 9.19 0.31
N ARG A 82 9.50 8.86 0.21
CA ARG A 82 8.40 9.79 -0.07
C ARG A 82 7.47 10.02 1.13
N GLY A 83 7.76 9.43 2.28
CA GLY A 83 6.85 9.42 3.43
C GLY A 83 5.57 8.62 3.19
N TRP A 84 5.57 7.71 2.21
CA TRP A 84 4.44 6.83 1.90
C TRP A 84 4.55 5.51 2.67
N ARG A 85 3.45 4.75 2.70
CA ARG A 85 3.43 3.39 3.24
C ARG A 85 3.27 2.37 2.12
N PHE A 86 3.97 1.24 2.27
CA PHE A 86 3.82 0.08 1.40
C PHE A 86 3.05 -1.03 2.13
N LEU A 87 2.03 -1.58 1.49
CA LEU A 87 1.22 -2.68 2.02
C LEU A 87 1.14 -3.84 1.03
N THR A 88 1.13 -5.06 1.55
CA THR A 88 0.83 -6.26 0.77
C THR A 88 -0.38 -6.93 1.40
N THR A 89 -1.42 -7.17 0.62
CA THR A 89 -2.67 -7.78 1.11
C THR A 89 -3.05 -8.99 0.26
N SER A 90 -3.56 -10.02 0.92
CA SER A 90 -4.19 -11.17 0.27
C SER A 90 -5.71 -11.07 0.20
N LYS A 91 -6.27 -9.99 0.76
CA LYS A 91 -7.69 -9.68 0.78
C LYS A 91 -7.97 -8.47 -0.10
N ASP A 92 -9.24 -8.31 -0.48
CA ASP A 92 -9.77 -7.10 -1.09
C ASP A 92 -9.13 -5.84 -0.47
N PRO A 93 -8.38 -5.06 -1.26
CA PRO A 93 -7.79 -3.81 -0.80
C PRO A 93 -8.83 -2.91 -0.14
N ALA A 94 -10.04 -2.81 -0.69
CA ALA A 94 -11.08 -1.92 -0.18
C ALA A 94 -11.42 -2.21 1.28
N ASN A 95 -11.71 -3.46 1.62
CA ASN A 95 -12.05 -3.85 2.99
C ASN A 95 -10.87 -3.63 3.97
N TYR A 96 -9.64 -3.91 3.52
CA TYR A 96 -8.46 -3.65 4.36
C TYR A 96 -8.22 -2.16 4.59
N LEU A 97 -8.43 -1.33 3.56
CA LEU A 97 -8.22 0.12 3.63
C LEU A 97 -9.24 0.80 4.50
N SER A 98 -10.53 0.43 4.39
CA SER A 98 -11.57 0.94 5.28
C SER A 98 -11.31 0.54 6.73
N ARG A 99 -10.78 -0.67 6.98
CA ARG A 99 -10.35 -1.08 8.33
C ARG A 99 -9.12 -0.32 8.82
N LEU A 100 -8.15 -0.05 7.95
CA LEU A 100 -6.97 0.75 8.30
C LEU A 100 -7.41 2.17 8.66
N ALA A 101 -8.22 2.81 7.83
CA ALA A 101 -8.79 4.13 8.08
C ALA A 101 -9.57 4.15 9.41
N ALA A 102 -10.46 3.18 9.65
CA ALA A 102 -11.19 3.07 10.90
C ALA A 102 -10.28 2.91 12.13
N HIS A 103 -9.24 2.07 12.03
CA HIS A 103 -8.28 1.86 13.12
C HIS A 103 -7.53 3.15 13.46
N TYR A 104 -7.09 3.92 12.47
CA TYR A 104 -6.36 5.17 12.69
C TYR A 104 -7.27 6.33 13.13
N LEU A 105 -8.49 6.46 12.60
CA LEU A 105 -9.46 7.45 13.06
C LEU A 105 -9.88 7.20 14.52
N THR A 106 -9.95 5.94 14.95
CA THR A 106 -10.22 5.56 16.34
C THR A 106 -9.02 5.82 17.25
N TYR A 107 -7.79 5.77 16.72
CA TYR A 107 -6.56 6.00 17.49
C TYR A 107 -6.20 7.49 17.58
N SER A 108 -6.46 8.27 16.52
CA SER A 108 -6.22 9.72 16.46
C SER A 108 -7.24 10.55 17.24
N SER A 109 -8.35 9.95 17.69
CA SER A 109 -9.39 10.59 18.50
C SER A 109 -9.16 10.42 20.02
N ARG A 110 -8.08 9.75 20.43
CA ARG A 110 -7.64 9.80 21.83
C ARG A 110 -6.82 11.09 22.03
N PRO A 111 -7.17 11.95 23.00
CA PRO A 111 -6.32 13.08 23.31
C PRO A 111 -4.95 12.54 23.70
N ILE A 112 -3.90 13.11 23.10
CA ILE A 112 -2.55 12.94 23.59
C ILE A 112 -2.52 13.70 24.92
N ASP A 113 -2.69 12.97 26.03
CA ASP A 113 -2.41 13.52 27.35
C ASP A 113 -0.97 14.04 27.34
N ARG A 114 -0.84 15.37 27.49
CA ARG A 114 0.42 16.07 27.72
C ARG A 114 0.62 16.25 29.21
#